data_AF-A0A7G5ZBY1-F1
#
_entry.id   AF-A0A7G5ZBY1-F1
#
_cell.length_a   1.000
_cell.length_b   1.000
_cell.length_c   1.000
_cell.angle_alpha   90.00
_cell.angle_beta   90.00
_cell.angle_gamma   90.00
#
_symmetry.space_group_name_H-M   'P 1'
#
loop_
_entity.id
_entity.type
_entity.pdbx_description
1 polymer ?
#
loop_
_entity_poly.entity_id
_entity_poly.type
_entity_poly.pdbx_seq_one_letter_code
_entity_poly.pdbx_strand_id
1 'polypeptide(L)'
;MPRSAAIGKLALAFDQAGAARDWERLDALARALGPQLAAWKARGPWTAAELKALAQLRIAHDSAAAGCGDALASLGARLAEMRNNKDGWIAYALASENEPAGQHE
;
A
#
# COMPACT_ATOMS: atom_id res chain seq x y z
N MET A 1 -24.82 3.76 -18.88
CA MET A 1 -24.44 4.48 -17.63
C MET A 1 -23.81 5.82 -17.98
N PRO A 2 -24.13 6.91 -17.25
CA PRO A 2 -23.42 8.18 -17.36
C PRO A 2 -21.97 8.05 -16.85
N ARG A 3 -21.04 8.80 -17.46
CA ARG A 3 -19.59 8.70 -17.20
C ARG A 3 -19.24 9.09 -15.76
N SER A 4 -19.89 10.11 -15.21
CA SER A 4 -19.76 10.52 -13.80
C SER A 4 -20.07 9.38 -12.82
N ALA A 5 -21.13 8.61 -13.07
CA ALA A 5 -21.47 7.46 -12.24
C ALA A 5 -20.48 6.30 -12.41
N ALA A 6 -19.89 6.12 -13.58
CA ALA A 6 -18.82 5.14 -13.79
C ALA A 6 -17.54 5.52 -13.04
N ILE A 7 -17.16 6.81 -13.06
CA ILE A 7 -16.03 7.35 -12.29
C ILE A 7 -16.28 7.18 -10.78
N GLY A 8 -17.49 7.50 -10.31
CA GLY A 8 -17.86 7.32 -8.90
C GLY A 8 -17.79 5.86 -8.43
N LYS A 9 -18.22 4.91 -9.28
CA LYS A 9 -18.05 3.48 -8.98
C LYS A 9 -16.59 3.07 -8.89
N LEU A 10 -15.72 3.65 -9.72
CA LEU A 10 -14.28 3.37 -9.66
C LEU A 10 -13.67 3.92 -8.36
N ALA A 11 -14.05 5.13 -7.95
CA ALA A 11 -13.62 5.72 -6.68
C ALA A 11 -14.00 4.82 -5.49
N LEU A 12 -15.26 4.36 -5.44
CA LEU A 12 -15.73 3.44 -4.41
C LEU A 12 -14.96 2.11 -4.42
N ALA A 13 -14.59 1.61 -5.59
CA ALA A 13 -13.80 0.37 -5.69
C ALA A 13 -12.39 0.54 -5.10
N PHE A 14 -11.74 1.70 -5.29
CA PHE A 14 -10.47 2.03 -4.65
C PHE A 14 -10.62 2.10 -3.12
N ASP A 15 -11.64 2.80 -2.63
CA ASP A 15 -11.90 2.91 -1.18
C ASP A 15 -12.14 1.54 -0.54
N GLN A 16 -12.95 0.69 -1.18
CA GLN A 16 -13.24 -0.66 -0.69
C GLN A 16 -12.00 -1.56 -0.69
N ALA A 17 -11.21 -1.53 -1.77
CA ALA A 17 -9.98 -2.33 -1.86
C ALA A 17 -8.93 -1.85 -0.86
N GLY A 18 -8.79 -0.53 -0.67
CA GLY A 18 -7.93 0.07 0.35
C GLY A 18 -8.35 -0.30 1.77
N ALA A 19 -9.63 -0.17 2.10
CA ALA A 19 -10.16 -0.53 3.41
C ALA A 19 -9.97 -2.02 3.72
N ALA A 20 -10.13 -2.89 2.72
CA ALA A 20 -9.91 -4.32 2.83
C ALA A 20 -8.42 -4.73 2.81
N ARG A 21 -7.50 -3.78 2.54
CA ARG A 21 -6.08 -4.06 2.30
C ARG A 21 -5.86 -5.10 1.19
N ASP A 22 -6.72 -5.06 0.18
CA ASP A 22 -6.70 -5.97 -0.96
C ASP A 22 -5.73 -5.44 -2.02
N TRP A 23 -4.45 -5.76 -1.82
CA TRP A 23 -3.33 -5.22 -2.61
C TRP A 23 -3.38 -5.67 -4.08
N GLU A 24 -3.80 -6.91 -4.34
CA GLU A 24 -3.93 -7.42 -5.71
C GLU A 24 -5.04 -6.68 -6.46
N ARG A 25 -6.17 -6.44 -5.81
CA ARG A 25 -7.25 -5.66 -6.40
C ARG A 25 -6.86 -4.20 -6.62
N LEU A 26 -6.08 -3.60 -5.71
CA LEU A 26 -5.56 -2.24 -5.90
C LEU A 26 -4.62 -2.15 -7.10
N ASP A 27 -3.72 -3.12 -7.30
CA ASP A 27 -2.84 -3.18 -8.47
C ASP A 27 -3.65 -3.30 -9.78
N ALA A 28 -4.63 -4.20 -9.82
CA ALA A 28 -5.51 -4.36 -10.99
C ALA A 28 -6.27 -3.07 -11.32
N LEU A 29 -6.83 -2.39 -10.30
CA LEU A 29 -7.53 -1.12 -10.47
C LEU A 29 -6.59 -0.01 -10.96
N ALA A 30 -5.39 0.10 -10.39
CA ALA A 30 -4.40 1.11 -10.77
C ALA A 30 -3.91 0.92 -12.21
N ARG A 31 -3.66 -0.32 -12.64
CA ARG A 31 -3.25 -0.62 -14.03
C ARG A 31 -4.35 -0.28 -15.04
N ALA A 32 -5.61 -0.56 -14.71
CA ALA A 32 -6.75 -0.28 -15.58
C ALA A 32 -7.09 1.21 -15.67
N LEU A 33 -6.70 2.03 -14.68
CA LEU A 33 -7.11 3.42 -14.54
C LEU A 33 -6.70 4.29 -15.75
N GLY A 34 -5.42 4.23 -16.16
CA GLY A 34 -4.90 5.06 -17.25
C GLY A 34 -5.64 4.85 -18.58
N PRO A 35 -5.73 3.61 -19.09
CA PRO A 35 -6.50 3.29 -20.30
C PRO A 35 -7.97 3.70 -20.20
N GLN A 36 -8.60 3.47 -19.04
CA GLN A 36 -10.01 3.78 -18.83
C GLN A 36 -10.28 5.29 -18.86
N LEU A 37 -9.43 6.10 -18.22
CA LEU A 37 -9.51 7.57 -18.28
C LEU A 37 -9.30 8.10 -19.69
N ALA A 38 -8.34 7.54 -20.44
CA ALA A 38 -8.10 7.92 -21.84
C ALA A 38 -9.31 7.61 -22.72
N ALA A 39 -9.89 6.42 -22.60
CA ALA A 39 -11.09 6.01 -23.33
C ALA A 39 -12.29 6.91 -23.00
N TRP A 40 -12.43 7.33 -21.74
CA TRP A 40 -13.47 8.27 -21.34
C TRP A 40 -13.24 9.68 -21.89
N LYS A 41 -12.00 10.17 -21.87
CA LYS A 41 -11.65 11.48 -22.44
C LYS A 41 -11.93 11.54 -23.95
N ALA A 42 -11.74 10.44 -24.67
CA ALA A 42 -12.01 10.37 -26.12
C ALA A 42 -13.49 10.59 -26.48
N ARG A 43 -14.42 10.43 -25.52
CA ARG A 43 -15.87 10.62 -25.74
C ARG A 43 -16.32 12.08 -25.66
N GLY A 44 -15.39 13.03 -25.61
CA GLY A 44 -15.66 14.47 -25.58
C GLY A 44 -15.30 15.14 -24.26
N PRO A 45 -15.47 16.47 -24.19
CA PRO A 45 -15.02 17.31 -23.08
C PRO A 45 -15.67 16.90 -21.76
N TRP A 46 -14.96 17.17 -20.66
CA TRP A 46 -15.44 16.89 -19.31
C TRP A 46 -16.47 17.93 -18.87
N THR A 47 -17.57 17.44 -18.33
CA THR A 47 -18.58 18.25 -17.65
C THR A 47 -18.16 18.53 -16.20
N ALA A 48 -18.75 19.55 -15.57
CA ALA A 48 -18.50 19.86 -14.16
C ALA A 48 -18.79 18.68 -13.22
N ALA A 49 -19.85 17.91 -13.50
CA ALA A 49 -20.19 16.71 -12.73
C ALA A 49 -19.13 15.61 -12.85
N GLU A 50 -18.56 15.42 -14.03
CA GLU A 50 -17.48 14.45 -14.25
C GLU A 50 -16.17 14.91 -13.62
N LEU A 51 -15.84 16.20 -13.68
CA LEU A 51 -14.67 16.77 -13.00
C LEU A 51 -14.76 16.58 -11.48
N LYS A 52 -15.94 16.81 -10.89
CA LYS A 52 -16.18 16.52 -9.47
C LYS A 52 -15.98 15.05 -9.14
N ALA A 53 -16.47 14.14 -9.98
CA ALA A 53 -16.27 12.71 -9.80
C ALA A 53 -14.78 12.31 -9.94
N LEU A 54 -14.05 12.91 -10.88
CA LEU A 54 -12.60 12.70 -11.05
C LEU A 54 -11.81 13.17 -9.82
N ALA A 55 -12.19 14.29 -9.21
CA ALA A 55 -11.58 14.75 -7.98
C ALA A 55 -11.79 13.76 -6.82
N GLN A 56 -13.00 13.19 -6.69
CA GLN A 56 -13.28 12.14 -5.71
C GLN A 56 -12.46 10.87 -5.96
N LEU A 57 -12.39 10.43 -7.22
CA LEU A 57 -11.55 9.30 -7.63
C LEU A 57 -10.07 9.53 -7.29
N ARG A 58 -9.56 10.74 -7.50
CA ARG A 58 -8.18 11.10 -7.12
C ARG A 58 -7.95 10.97 -5.62
N ILE A 59 -8.87 11.48 -4.79
CA ILE A 59 -8.77 11.36 -3.33
C ILE A 59 -8.74 9.89 -2.90
N ALA A 60 -9.62 9.05 -3.46
CA ALA A 60 -9.65 7.62 -3.16
C ALA A 60 -8.35 6.90 -3.57
N HIS A 61 -7.82 7.23 -4.75
CA HIS A 61 -6.54 6.70 -5.22
C HIS A 61 -5.37 7.13 -4.33
N ASP A 62 -5.27 8.41 -4.00
CA ASP A 62 -4.19 8.96 -3.17
C ASP A 62 -4.23 8.37 -1.75
N SER A 63 -5.44 8.16 -1.19
CA SER A 63 -5.65 7.46 0.08
C SER A 63 -5.19 6.00 0.03
N ALA A 64 -5.54 5.26 -1.03
CA ALA A 64 -5.10 3.88 -1.21
C ALA A 64 -3.57 3.79 -1.37
N ALA A 65 -2.95 4.74 -2.09
CA ALA A 65 -1.49 4.81 -2.21
C ALA A 65 -0.79 5.09 -0.87
N ALA A 66 -1.34 5.99 -0.06
CA ALA A 66 -0.84 6.23 1.30
C ALA A 66 -0.92 4.97 2.16
N GLY A 67 -2.06 4.26 2.14
CA GLY A 67 -2.23 3.00 2.86
C GLY A 67 -1.26 1.89 2.43
N CYS A 68 -0.91 1.83 1.14
CA CYS A 68 0.15 0.93 0.66
C CYS A 68 1.53 1.33 1.21
N GLY A 69 1.83 2.63 1.25
CA GLY A 69 3.07 3.15 1.85
C GLY A 69 3.21 2.81 3.33
N ASP A 70 2.13 2.99 4.09
CA ASP A 70 2.09 2.64 5.52
C ASP A 70 2.29 1.13 5.74
N ALA A 71 1.67 0.29 4.91
CA ALA A 71 1.84 -1.15 4.97
C ALA A 71 3.28 -1.58 4.67
N LEU A 72 3.92 -0.96 3.67
CA LEU A 72 5.32 -1.21 3.34
C LEU A 72 6.26 -0.76 4.46
N ALA A 73 6.03 0.40 5.05
CA ALA A 73 6.82 0.90 6.18
C ALA A 73 6.70 -0.04 7.40
N SER A 74 5.48 -0.50 7.71
CA SER A 74 5.23 -1.45 8.79
C SER A 74 5.94 -2.79 8.56
N LEU A 75 5.90 -3.31 7.33
CA LEU A 75 6.62 -4.53 6.97
C LEU A 75 8.13 -4.36 7.09
N GLY A 76 8.67 -3.22 6.62
CA GLY A 76 10.09 -2.89 6.73
C GLY A 76 10.55 -2.82 8.19
N ALA A 77 9.78 -2.19 9.06
CA ALA A 77 10.06 -2.14 10.51
C ALA A 77 10.09 -3.55 11.13
N ARG A 78 9.13 -4.41 10.76
CA ARG A 78 9.06 -5.78 11.29
C ARG A 78 10.24 -6.64 10.83
N LEU A 79 10.67 -6.51 9.57
CA LEU A 79 11.85 -7.20 9.06
C LEU A 79 13.13 -6.72 9.75
N ALA A 80 13.25 -5.42 10.02
CA ALA A 80 14.38 -4.87 10.76
C ALA A 80 14.44 -5.40 12.20
N GLU A 81 13.29 -5.46 12.89
CA GLU A 81 13.18 -6.06 14.23
C GLU A 81 13.62 -7.53 14.24
N MET A 82 13.15 -8.34 13.28
CA MET A 82 13.53 -9.75 13.17
C MET A 82 15.04 -9.92 12.95
N ARG A 83 15.66 -9.05 12.14
CA ARG A 83 17.11 -9.08 11.90
C ARG A 83 17.88 -8.71 13.17
N ASN A 84 17.51 -7.62 13.83
CA ASN A 84 18.16 -7.18 15.06
C ASN A 84 18.06 -8.21 16.18
N ASN A 85 16.90 -8.86 16.32
CA ASN A 85 16.71 -9.92 17.30
C ASN A 85 17.62 -11.12 17.00
N LYS A 86 17.73 -11.53 15.72
CA LYS A 86 18.64 -12.60 15.31
C LYS A 86 20.10 -12.24 15.62
N ASP A 87 20.53 -11.03 15.28
CA ASP A 87 21.90 -10.57 15.53
C ASP A 87 22.20 -10.50 17.04
N GLY A 88 21.23 -10.10 17.85
CA GLY A 88 21.33 -10.10 19.31
C GLY A 88 21.47 -11.51 19.91
N TRP A 89 20.74 -12.50 19.37
CA TRP A 89 20.84 -13.88 19.83
C TRP A 89 22.17 -14.51 19.45
N ILE A 90 22.69 -14.20 18.25
CA ILE A 90 24.01 -14.65 17.80
C ILE A 90 25.12 -14.03 18.67
N ALA A 91 25.02 -12.73 18.97
CA ALA A 91 25.96 -12.06 19.85
C ALA A 91 25.95 -12.66 21.27
N TYR A 92 24.76 -12.97 21.80
CA TYR A 92 24.64 -13.63 23.09
C TYR A 92 25.22 -15.05 23.08
N ALA A 93 24.94 -15.84 22.04
CA ALA A 93 25.49 -17.20 21.91
C ALA A 93 27.03 -17.18 21.83
N LEU A 94 27.61 -16.32 20.99
CA LEU A 94 29.07 -16.15 20.87
C LEU A 94 29.71 -15.65 22.18
N ALA A 95 29.03 -14.76 22.92
CA ALA A 95 29.51 -14.28 24.21
C ALA A 95 29.50 -15.41 25.27
N SER A 96 28.46 -16.25 25.28
CA SER A 96 28.38 -17.40 26.19
C SER A 96 29.37 -18.52 25.85
N GLU A 97 29.75 -18.68 24.58
CA GLU A 97 30.81 -19.61 24.16
C GLU A 97 32.22 -19.11 24.52
N ASN A 98 32.39 -17.79 24.68
CA ASN A 98 33.65 -17.14 25.06
C ASN A 98 33.79 -16.85 26.56
N GLU A 99 32.81 -17.23 27.40
CA GLU A 99 33.00 -17.22 28.85
C GLU A 99 33.95 -18.37 29.24
N PRO A 100 35.18 -18.08 29.72
CA PRO A 100 36.06 -19.13 30.18
C PRO A 100 35.44 -19.78 31.43
N ALA A 101 35.18 -21.07 31.34
CA ALA A 101 34.87 -21.89 32.50
C ALA A 101 36.06 -21.85 33.47
N GLY A 102 35.96 -21.03 34.52
CA GLY A 102 36.82 -21.15 35.69
C GLY A 102 37.43 -19.84 36.17
N GLN A 103 36.97 -19.41 37.34
CA GLN A 103 37.84 -19.13 38.50
C GLN A 103 36.96 -19.06 39.76
N HIS A 104 36.59 -20.23 40.27
CA HIS A 104 36.25 -20.43 41.67
C HIS A 104 37.26 -21.44 42.21
N GLU A 105 38.35 -20.93 42.79
CA GLU A 105 39.19 -21.63 43.78
C GLU A 105 39.05 -20.87 45.11
#